data_AF-A0A1G0EL13-F1
#
_entry.id   AF-A0A1G0EL13-F1
#
_cell.length_a   1.000
_cell.length_b   1.000
_cell.length_c   1.000
_cell.angle_alpha   90.00
_cell.angle_beta   90.00
_cell.angle_gamma   90.00
#
_symmetry.space_group_name_H-M   'P 1'
#
loop_
_entity.id
_entity.type
_entity.pdbx_description
1 polymer ?
#
loop_
_entity_poly.entity_id
_entity_poly.type
_entity_poly.pdbx_seq_one_letter_code
_entity_poly.pdbx_strand_id
1 'polypeptide(L)'
;MTEAVQENSQPMFNIEKLYVRDLSLEIPHAPHIFLERENPQIEVQLNTETATIEADVYEVMITTTVTAKVGEKVMFLIEAKQAGIFRLSNLPKEDMESVLAVMCPSILFPYLREVVSNVAVRAGFSPVMLNPVNFEMLYQQHKQEQAQAAAATTH
;
A
#
# COMPACT_ATOMS: atom_id res chain seq x y z
N MET A 1 -0.81 48.72 -23.20
CA MET A 1 -1.05 47.32 -23.58
C MET A 1 -0.61 46.49 -22.38
N THR A 2 -1.58 45.94 -21.67
CA THR A 2 -1.42 45.17 -20.44
C THR A 2 -0.75 43.84 -20.76
N GLU A 3 0.44 43.61 -20.20
CA GLU A 3 1.07 42.29 -20.15
C GLU A 3 0.21 41.40 -19.25
N ALA A 4 -0.37 40.35 -19.83
CA ALA A 4 -1.00 39.29 -19.07
C ALA A 4 0.11 38.53 -18.33
N VAL A 5 0.12 38.62 -17.00
CA VAL A 5 0.93 37.77 -16.14
C VAL A 5 0.45 36.33 -16.36
N GLN A 6 1.21 35.55 -17.13
CA GLN A 6 1.08 34.09 -17.10
C GLN A 6 1.50 33.65 -15.70
N GLU A 7 0.53 33.34 -14.83
CA GLU A 7 0.83 32.56 -13.64
C GLU A 7 1.42 31.23 -14.10
N ASN A 8 2.74 31.10 -13.93
CA ASN A 8 3.45 29.86 -14.15
C ASN A 8 3.06 28.89 -13.02
N SER A 9 1.91 28.23 -13.17
CA SER A 9 1.40 27.27 -12.21
C SER A 9 2.26 26.00 -12.26
N GLN A 10 3.36 26.01 -11.51
CA GLN A 10 4.29 24.88 -11.45
C GLN A 10 3.59 23.65 -10.85
N PRO A 11 3.91 22.43 -11.33
CA PRO A 11 3.46 21.19 -10.71
C PRO A 11 3.86 21.15 -9.23
N MET A 12 2.90 20.82 -8.36
CA MET A 12 3.14 20.72 -6.92
C MET A 12 2.77 19.31 -6.43
N PHE A 13 3.66 18.73 -5.64
CA PHE A 13 3.46 17.47 -4.93
C PHE A 13 3.91 17.65 -3.48
N ASN A 14 2.99 17.50 -2.54
CA ASN A 14 3.28 17.60 -1.11
C ASN A 14 2.71 16.39 -0.35
N ILE A 15 3.46 15.93 0.66
CA ILE A 15 3.01 14.93 1.62
C ILE A 15 2.47 15.68 2.84
N GLU A 16 1.16 15.62 3.07
CA GLU A 16 0.51 16.30 4.20
C GLU A 16 0.63 15.48 5.48
N LYS A 17 0.40 14.16 5.37
CA LYS A 17 0.44 13.24 6.52
C LYS A 17 0.71 11.82 6.08
N LEU A 18 1.44 11.07 6.91
CA LEU A 18 1.56 9.61 6.82
C LEU A 18 1.10 9.02 8.17
N TYR A 19 0.30 7.96 8.13
CA TYR A 19 -0.27 7.38 9.35
C TYR A 19 -0.73 5.93 9.14
N VAL A 20 -0.75 5.16 10.23
CA VAL A 20 -1.39 3.83 10.25
C VAL A 20 -2.88 4.05 10.45
N ARG A 21 -3.68 3.63 9.48
CA ARG A 21 -5.14 3.78 9.53
C ARG A 21 -5.80 2.65 10.29
N ASP A 22 -5.25 1.44 10.16
CA ASP A 22 -5.78 0.23 10.78
C ASP A 22 -4.65 -0.77 11.00
N LEU A 23 -4.74 -1.53 12.09
CA LEU A 23 -3.77 -2.54 12.47
C LEU A 23 -4.43 -3.64 13.29
N SER A 24 -4.33 -4.87 12.80
CA SER A 24 -4.79 -6.08 13.48
C SER A 24 -3.66 -7.10 13.63
N LEU A 25 -3.67 -7.80 14.76
CA LEU A 25 -2.81 -8.93 15.05
C LEU A 25 -3.65 -10.03 15.70
N GLU A 26 -3.58 -11.23 15.14
CA GLU A 26 -4.26 -12.41 15.68
C GLU A 26 -3.28 -13.57 15.81
N ILE A 27 -3.36 -14.29 16.94
CA ILE A 27 -2.54 -15.47 17.23
C ILE A 27 -3.50 -16.61 17.65
N PRO A 28 -4.18 -17.28 16.71
CA PRO A 28 -5.34 -18.13 17.01
C PRO A 28 -5.06 -19.29 17.95
N HIS A 29 -3.82 -19.80 17.94
CA HIS A 29 -3.42 -20.98 18.71
C HIS A 29 -2.49 -20.66 19.89
N ALA A 30 -2.47 -19.41 20.34
CA ALA A 30 -1.71 -19.02 21.54
C ALA A 30 -2.25 -19.75 22.79
N PRO A 31 -1.38 -20.15 23.74
CA PRO A 31 0.08 -20.05 23.70
C PRO A 31 0.77 -21.26 23.04
N HIS A 32 0.04 -22.33 22.73
CA HIS A 32 0.62 -23.61 22.26
C HIS A 32 1.44 -23.47 20.98
N ILE A 33 1.08 -22.53 20.12
CA ILE A 33 1.77 -22.24 18.87
C ILE A 33 3.24 -21.82 19.06
N PHE A 34 3.59 -21.26 20.22
CA PHE A 34 4.97 -20.87 20.54
C PHE A 34 5.88 -22.07 20.84
N LEU A 35 5.33 -23.28 20.95
CA LEU A 35 6.11 -24.52 21.15
C LEU A 35 6.53 -25.15 19.82
N GLU A 36 5.92 -24.75 18.71
CA GLU A 36 6.29 -25.20 17.37
C GLU A 36 7.70 -24.67 17.02
N ARG A 37 8.56 -25.55 16.49
CA ARG A 37 9.96 -25.22 16.15
C ARG A 37 10.22 -25.11 14.65
N GLU A 38 9.24 -25.45 13.84
CA GLU A 38 9.35 -25.41 12.39
C GLU A 38 9.27 -23.95 11.90
N ASN A 39 9.95 -23.66 10.78
CA ASN A 39 9.87 -22.34 10.18
C ASN A 39 8.50 -22.14 9.51
N PRO A 40 7.80 -21.03 9.76
CA PRO A 40 6.53 -20.77 9.11
C PRO A 40 6.71 -20.52 7.61
N GLN A 41 5.74 -20.97 6.84
CA GLN A 41 5.47 -20.42 5.52
C GLN A 41 4.78 -19.07 5.67
N ILE A 42 5.32 -18.03 5.04
CA ILE A 42 4.77 -16.68 5.07
C ILE A 42 4.04 -16.42 3.75
N GLU A 43 2.74 -16.16 3.84
CA GLU A 43 1.90 -15.69 2.75
C GLU A 43 1.68 -14.18 2.93
N VAL A 44 1.88 -13.41 1.86
CA VAL A 44 1.69 -11.95 1.87
C VAL A 44 0.72 -11.57 0.76
N GLN A 45 -0.34 -10.87 1.12
CA GLN A 45 -1.23 -10.18 0.18
C GLN A 45 -1.06 -8.67 0.34
N LEU A 46 -1.05 -7.96 -0.78
CA LEU A 46 -0.93 -6.50 -0.81
C LEU A 46 -2.00 -5.93 -1.73
N ASN A 47 -2.68 -4.89 -1.25
CA ASN A 47 -3.64 -4.11 -2.02
C ASN A 47 -3.33 -2.62 -1.90
N THR A 48 -3.58 -1.87 -2.96
CA THR A 48 -3.42 -0.41 -2.97
C THR A 48 -4.73 0.24 -3.37
N GLU A 49 -5.12 1.27 -2.64
CA GLU A 49 -6.35 2.03 -2.86
C GLU A 49 -6.03 3.53 -2.91
N THR A 50 -6.80 4.26 -3.70
CA THR A 50 -6.72 5.72 -3.78
C THR A 50 -8.12 6.31 -3.67
N ALA A 51 -8.28 7.33 -2.83
CA ALA A 51 -9.51 8.06 -2.65
C ALA A 51 -9.26 9.57 -2.77
N THR A 52 -10.18 10.31 -3.36
CA THR A 52 -10.16 11.77 -3.36
C THR A 52 -10.84 12.28 -2.09
N ILE A 53 -10.16 13.13 -1.30
CA ILE A 53 -10.72 13.75 -0.10
C ILE A 53 -11.38 15.09 -0.47
N GLU A 54 -10.63 15.94 -1.16
CA GLU A 54 -11.04 17.26 -1.64
C GLU A 54 -10.27 17.58 -2.93
N ALA A 55 -10.52 18.76 -3.51
CA ALA A 55 -9.79 19.20 -4.70
C ALA A 55 -8.28 19.16 -4.45
N ASP A 56 -7.54 18.52 -5.35
CA ASP A 56 -6.09 18.34 -5.30
C ASP A 56 -5.58 17.57 -4.07
N VAL A 57 -6.44 16.95 -3.26
CA VAL A 57 -6.04 16.17 -2.07
C VAL A 57 -6.56 14.74 -2.15
N TYR A 58 -5.62 13.81 -2.03
CA TYR A 58 -5.85 12.40 -2.22
C TYR A 58 -5.33 11.63 -1.01
N GLU A 59 -6.09 10.62 -0.60
CA GLU A 59 -5.64 9.59 0.30
C GLU A 59 -5.18 8.38 -0.52
N VAL A 60 -3.94 7.96 -0.32
CA VAL A 60 -3.44 6.68 -0.85
C VAL A 60 -3.19 5.75 0.32
N MET A 61 -3.64 4.51 0.19
CA MET A 61 -3.54 3.50 1.24
C MET A 61 -2.96 2.20 0.66
N ILE A 62 -2.08 1.57 1.42
CA ILE A 62 -1.62 0.21 1.18
C ILE A 62 -2.12 -0.66 2.33
N THR A 63 -2.86 -1.70 1.98
CA THR A 63 -3.27 -2.77 2.89
C THR A 63 -2.35 -3.96 2.67
N THR A 64 -1.75 -4.49 3.72
CA THR A 64 -1.02 -5.76 3.69
C THR A 64 -1.58 -6.73 4.70
N THR A 65 -1.88 -7.94 4.24
CA THR A 65 -2.23 -9.07 5.09
C THR A 65 -1.09 -10.08 5.03
N VAL A 66 -0.55 -10.43 6.19
CA VAL A 66 0.49 -11.44 6.36
C VAL A 66 -0.09 -12.60 7.13
N THR A 67 -0.07 -13.78 6.53
CA THR A 67 -0.46 -15.03 7.20
C THR A 67 0.75 -15.93 7.33
N ALA A 68 1.10 -16.30 8.56
CA ALA A 68 2.16 -17.28 8.83
C ALA A 68 1.54 -18.62 9.18
N LYS A 69 1.99 -19.71 8.53
CA LYS A 69 1.48 -21.07 8.77
C LYS A 69 2.59 -22.07 9.03
N VAL A 70 2.32 -23.05 9.88
CA VAL A 70 3.14 -24.25 10.09
C VAL A 70 2.26 -25.48 9.84
N GLY A 71 2.56 -26.23 8.79
CA GLY A 71 1.63 -27.22 8.26
C GLY A 71 0.27 -26.58 7.95
N GLU A 72 -0.79 -27.07 8.61
CA GLU A 72 -2.15 -26.53 8.47
C GLU A 72 -2.53 -25.51 9.56
N LYS A 73 -1.66 -25.25 10.54
CA LYS A 73 -1.95 -24.33 11.66
C LYS A 73 -1.53 -22.92 11.31
N VAL A 74 -2.38 -21.94 11.64
CA VAL A 74 -2.02 -20.52 11.51
C VAL A 74 -1.25 -20.06 12.73
N MET A 75 -0.01 -19.63 12.53
CA MET A 75 0.82 -19.08 13.60
C MET A 75 0.34 -17.70 14.03
N PHE A 76 0.23 -16.80 13.06
CA PHE A 76 -0.33 -15.47 13.26
C PHE A 76 -0.90 -14.91 11.97
N LEU A 77 -1.78 -13.92 12.12
CA LEU A 77 -2.23 -13.04 11.05
C LEU A 77 -1.91 -11.61 11.45
N ILE A 78 -1.30 -10.84 10.55
CA ILE A 78 -1.11 -9.41 10.70
C ILE A 78 -1.81 -8.74 9.53
N GLU A 79 -2.74 -7.83 9.80
CA GLU A 79 -3.27 -6.91 8.80
C GLU A 79 -2.85 -5.49 9.17
N ALA A 80 -2.24 -4.78 8.24
CA ALA A 80 -1.80 -3.40 8.45
C ALA A 80 -2.22 -2.53 7.26
N LYS A 81 -2.84 -1.39 7.54
CA LYS A 81 -3.23 -0.38 6.57
C LYS A 81 -2.42 0.88 6.80
N GLN A 82 -1.47 1.13 5.91
CA GLN A 82 -0.64 2.34 5.93
C GLN A 82 -1.20 3.35 4.92
N ALA A 83 -1.57 4.53 5.40
CA ALA A 83 -2.16 5.58 4.58
C ALA A 83 -1.29 6.84 4.55
N GLY A 84 -1.47 7.63 3.50
CA GLY A 84 -0.92 8.96 3.36
C GLY A 84 -1.89 9.91 2.69
N ILE A 85 -1.87 11.16 3.13
CA ILE A 85 -2.59 12.27 2.50
C ILE A 85 -1.57 13.04 1.67
N PHE A 86 -1.88 13.20 0.38
CA PHE A 86 -1.03 13.84 -0.61
C PHE A 86 -1.78 14.97 -1.27
N ARG A 87 -1.10 16.10 -1.49
CA ARG A 87 -1.61 17.22 -2.28
C ARG A 87 -0.92 17.24 -3.64
N LEU A 88 -1.70 17.17 -4.72
CA LEU A 88 -1.24 17.16 -6.10
C LEU A 88 -1.98 18.23 -6.89
N SER A 89 -1.28 19.24 -7.40
CA SER A 89 -1.88 20.29 -8.22
C SER A 89 -1.05 20.59 -9.46
N ASN A 90 -1.69 21.11 -10.51
CA ASN A 90 -1.05 21.50 -11.77
C ASN A 90 -0.32 20.35 -12.49
N LEU A 91 -0.81 19.11 -12.36
CA LEU A 91 -0.29 17.93 -13.06
C LEU A 91 -1.22 17.53 -14.21
N PRO A 92 -0.69 17.12 -15.38
CA PRO A 92 -1.46 16.38 -16.38
C PRO A 92 -2.11 15.14 -15.76
N LYS A 93 -3.29 14.75 -16.25
CA LYS A 93 -4.04 13.61 -15.70
C LYS A 93 -3.24 12.30 -15.69
N GLU A 94 -2.50 12.04 -16.77
CA GLU A 94 -1.68 10.83 -16.89
C GLU A 94 -0.54 10.80 -15.86
N ASP A 95 0.09 11.95 -15.60
CA ASP A 95 1.12 12.08 -14.57
C ASP A 95 0.52 11.93 -13.17
N MET A 96 -0.66 12.49 -12.93
CA MET A 96 -1.37 12.36 -11.66
C MET A 96 -1.71 10.90 -11.35
N GLU A 97 -2.26 10.15 -12.31
CA GLU A 97 -2.57 8.72 -12.16
C GLU A 97 -1.31 7.91 -11.84
N SER A 98 -0.21 8.17 -12.55
CA SER A 98 1.08 7.52 -12.29
C SER A 98 1.62 7.83 -10.89
N VAL A 99 1.58 9.09 -10.46
CA VAL A 99 2.04 9.49 -9.13
C VAL A 99 1.22 8.80 -8.03
N LEU A 100 -0.11 8.77 -8.16
CA LEU A 100 -1.00 8.13 -7.21
C LEU A 100 -0.83 6.60 -7.16
N ALA A 101 -0.60 5.96 -8.31
CA ALA A 101 -0.48 4.50 -8.39
C ALA A 101 0.93 3.97 -8.07
N VAL A 102 1.98 4.77 -8.27
CA VAL A 102 3.37 4.30 -8.17
C VAL A 102 4.15 5.05 -7.10
N MET A 103 4.21 6.39 -7.18
CA MET A 103 5.05 7.19 -6.29
C MET A 103 4.51 7.22 -4.85
N CYS A 104 3.22 7.48 -4.67
CA CYS A 104 2.59 7.52 -3.36
C CYS A 104 2.71 6.17 -2.61
N PRO A 105 2.40 4.99 -3.22
CA PRO A 105 2.61 3.71 -2.58
C PRO A 105 4.09 3.41 -2.29
N SER A 106 5.00 3.80 -3.18
CA SER A 106 6.44 3.65 -2.95
C SER A 106 6.93 4.42 -1.71
N ILE A 107 6.35 5.60 -1.44
CA ILE A 107 6.62 6.38 -0.22
C ILE A 107 6.06 5.68 1.03
N LEU A 108 4.88 5.07 0.92
CA LEU A 108 4.18 4.42 2.04
C LEU A 108 4.79 3.07 2.43
N PHE A 109 5.28 2.31 1.45
CA PHE A 109 5.69 0.92 1.64
C PHE A 109 6.77 0.71 2.71
N PRO A 110 7.81 1.54 2.85
CA PRO A 110 8.80 1.40 3.92
C PRO A 110 8.20 1.51 5.33
N TYR A 111 7.20 2.37 5.53
CA TYR A 111 6.51 2.52 6.82
C TYR A 111 5.67 1.29 7.12
N LEU A 112 4.93 0.79 6.12
CA LEU A 112 4.16 -0.44 6.24
C LEU A 112 5.04 -1.65 6.58
N ARG A 113 6.20 -1.75 5.91
CA ARG A 113 7.18 -2.80 6.16
C ARG A 113 7.72 -2.76 7.59
N GLU A 114 8.01 -1.57 8.12
CA GLU A 114 8.43 -1.42 9.51
C GLU A 114 7.32 -1.86 10.47
N VAL A 115 6.08 -1.40 10.26
CA VAL A 115 4.92 -1.76 11.10
C VAL A 115 4.73 -3.27 11.17
N VAL A 116 4.73 -3.97 10.02
CA VAL A 116 4.57 -5.43 9.97
C VAL A 116 5.69 -6.14 10.72
N SER A 117 6.94 -5.74 10.50
CA SER A 117 8.11 -6.30 11.19
C SER A 117 8.01 -6.09 12.70
N ASN A 118 7.66 -4.88 13.12
CA ASN A 118 7.51 -4.49 14.52
C ASN A 118 6.43 -5.31 15.23
N VAL A 119 5.27 -5.46 14.59
CA VAL A 119 4.12 -6.20 15.13
C VAL A 119 4.43 -7.69 15.27
N ALA A 120 5.12 -8.29 14.30
CA ALA A 120 5.57 -9.68 14.40
C ALA A 120 6.50 -9.90 15.61
N VAL A 121 7.43 -8.97 15.86
CA VAL A 121 8.32 -9.01 17.04
C VAL A 121 7.52 -8.85 18.33
N ARG A 122 6.58 -7.91 18.39
CA ARG A 122 5.70 -7.72 19.56
C ARG A 122 4.81 -8.92 19.85
N ALA A 123 4.46 -9.69 18.81
CA ALA A 123 3.74 -10.95 18.91
C ALA A 123 4.60 -12.11 19.44
N GLY A 124 5.91 -11.91 19.61
CA GLY A 124 6.85 -12.94 20.08
C GLY A 124 7.45 -13.81 18.97
N PHE A 125 7.29 -13.43 17.70
CA PHE A 125 7.83 -14.15 16.55
C PHE A 125 9.06 -13.45 15.97
N SER A 126 9.74 -14.13 15.04
CA SER A 126 10.80 -13.51 14.25
C SER A 126 10.26 -12.34 13.40
N PRO A 127 11.07 -11.29 13.16
CA PRO A 127 10.65 -10.18 12.31
C PRO A 127 10.26 -10.67 10.91
N VAL A 128 9.10 -10.21 10.42
CA VAL A 128 8.69 -10.46 9.03
C VAL A 128 9.26 -9.37 8.13
N MET A 129 10.04 -9.79 7.15
CA MET A 129 10.66 -8.90 6.17
C MET A 129 9.92 -8.98 4.85
N LEU A 130 9.04 -8.02 4.57
CA LEU A 130 8.34 -7.94 3.28
C LEU A 130 9.35 -7.80 2.13
N ASN A 131 9.15 -8.46 1.00
CA ASN A 131 10.02 -8.24 -0.15
C ASN A 131 9.75 -6.86 -0.78
N PRO A 132 10.75 -6.20 -1.40
CA PRO A 132 10.51 -4.99 -2.17
C PRO A 132 9.43 -5.22 -3.24
N VAL A 133 8.54 -4.24 -3.40
CA VAL A 133 7.43 -4.28 -4.36
C VAL A 133 7.72 -3.31 -5.50
N ASN A 134 7.48 -3.75 -6.73
CA ASN A 134 7.56 -2.90 -7.90
C ASN A 134 6.16 -2.37 -8.26
N PHE A 135 5.81 -1.20 -7.75
CA PHE A 135 4.50 -0.59 -7.99
C PHE A 135 4.28 -0.16 -9.45
N GLU A 136 5.35 0.10 -10.20
CA GLU A 136 5.24 0.37 -11.64
C GLU A 136 4.67 -0.86 -12.36
N MET A 137 5.21 -2.06 -12.10
CA MET A 137 4.65 -3.28 -12.70
C MET A 137 3.19 -3.53 -12.30
N LEU A 138 2.83 -3.29 -11.03
CA LEU A 138 1.45 -3.45 -10.56
C LEU A 138 0.50 -2.48 -11.28
N TYR A 139 0.91 -1.23 -11.47
CA TYR A 139 0.15 -0.24 -12.22
C TYR A 139 -0.04 -0.66 -13.68
N GLN A 140 1.03 -1.11 -14.35
CA GLN A 140 0.95 -1.58 -15.74
C GLN A 140 0.04 -2.81 -15.90
N GLN A 141 0.10 -3.76 -14.97
CA GLN A 141 -0.81 -4.92 -14.97
C GLN A 141 -2.27 -4.48 -14.86
N HIS A 142 -2.60 -3.60 -13.91
CA HIS A 142 -3.97 -3.10 -13.75
C HIS A 142 -4.47 -2.34 -14.99
N LYS A 143 -3.62 -1.52 -15.62
CA LYS A 143 -3.98 -0.80 -16.86
C LYS A 143 -4.29 -1.77 -18.01
N GLN A 144 -3.53 -2.87 -18.12
CA GLN A 144 -3.78 -3.92 -19.11
C GLN A 144 -5.07 -4.69 -18.85
N GLU A 145 -5.35 -5.04 -17.60
CA GLU A 145 -6.60 -5.71 -17.19
C GLU A 145 -7.83 -4.86 -17.50
N GLN A 146 -7.78 -3.56 -17.20
CA GLN A 146 -8.87 -2.61 -17.52
C GLN A 146 -9.10 -2.49 -19.03
N ALA A 147 -8.04 -2.44 -19.83
CA ALA A 147 -8.16 -2.41 -21.29
C ALA A 147 -8.81 -3.68 -21.85
N GLN A 148 -8.51 -4.85 -21.27
CA GLN A 148 -9.11 -6.13 -21.67
C GLN A 148 -10.58 -6.24 -21.25
N ALA A 149 -10.94 -5.76 -20.04
CA ALA A 149 -12.32 -5.74 -19.56
C ALA A 149 -13.22 -4.81 -20.38
N ALA A 150 -12.71 -3.65 -20.82
CA ALA A 150 -13.42 -2.74 -21.70
C ALA A 150 -13.67 -3.35 -23.10
N ALA A 151 -12.72 -4.14 -23.61
CA ALA A 151 -12.86 -4.83 -24.89
C ALA A 151 -13.89 -5.98 -24.83
N ALA A 152 -14.00 -6.69 -23.71
CA ALA A 152 -14.95 -7.79 -23.53
C ALA A 152 -16.42 -7.35 -23.38
N THR A 153 -16.67 -6.09 -22.98
CA THR A 153 -18.04 -5.57 -22.76
C THR A 153 -18.63 -4.92 -24.03
N THR A 154 -17.84 -4.80 -25.11
CA THR A 154 -18.24 -4.16 -26.37
C THR A 154 -18.60 -5.19 -27.46
N HIS A 155 -18.74 -6.48 -27.10
CA HIS A 155 -19.15 -7.58 -27.98
C HIS A 155 -20.44 -8.25 -27.53
#